data_AF-A0A6L3F9N5-F1
#
_entry.id   AF-A0A6L3F9N5-F1
#
_cell.length_a   1.000
_cell.length_b   1.000
_cell.length_c   1.000
_cell.angle_alpha   90.00
_cell.angle_beta   90.00
_cell.angle_gamma   90.00
#
_symmetry.space_group_name_H-M   'P 1'
#
loop_
_entity.id
_entity.type
_entity.pdbx_description
1 polymer ?
#
loop_
_entity_poly.entity_id
_entity_poly.type
_entity_poly.pdbx_seq_one_letter_code
_entity_poly.pdbx_strand_id
1 'polypeptide(L)'
;AFNVTRGGHEQGTSNDYETFADAFMQAYEIAIQAERRLHYAGARTWLTTNNFCTAPYNALIVNPRGELVTCYEITSDAHPLAEISRIGHIENGQIFLDETARQHLHSLIAARKQSCEDCFCYWSCAGDCYTRTFTNQPDSHLIHGLRCQMNRTITRGMLLTHIAHADGIWHRWPVTHKQETQTAGVTI
;
A
#
# COMPACT_ATOMS: atom_id res chain seq x y z
N ALA A 1 -17.98 -13.96 3.95
CA ALA A 1 -18.24 -13.84 5.41
C ALA A 1 -17.82 -12.45 5.87
N PHE A 2 -18.66 -11.77 6.62
CA PHE A 2 -18.31 -10.53 7.32
C PHE A 2 -17.52 -10.91 8.58
N ASN A 3 -16.31 -10.35 8.77
CA ASN A 3 -15.52 -10.51 9.98
C ASN A 3 -15.10 -9.14 10.49
N VAL A 4 -15.38 -8.88 11.76
CA VAL A 4 -14.98 -7.63 12.44
C VAL A 4 -13.47 -7.54 12.68
N THR A 5 -12.74 -8.64 12.45
CA THR A 5 -11.28 -8.73 12.59
C THR A 5 -10.51 -8.42 11.32
N ARG A 6 -11.20 -8.18 10.18
CA ARG A 6 -10.50 -7.73 8.97
C ARG A 6 -9.78 -6.43 9.25
N GLY A 7 -8.56 -6.30 8.74
CA GLY A 7 -7.75 -5.11 9.01
C GLY A 7 -7.03 -5.11 10.36
N GLY A 8 -7.36 -6.05 11.26
CA GLY A 8 -6.60 -6.26 12.49
C GLY A 8 -5.25 -6.89 12.16
N HIS A 9 -4.18 -6.13 12.30
CA HIS A 9 -2.82 -6.61 12.05
C HIS A 9 -2.00 -6.51 13.33
N GLU A 10 -1.60 -7.65 13.86
CA GLU A 10 -0.62 -7.70 14.94
C GLU A 10 0.77 -7.37 14.39
N GLN A 11 1.57 -6.70 15.20
CA GLN A 11 2.97 -6.46 14.89
C GLN A 11 3.76 -7.72 15.23
N GLY A 12 4.44 -8.30 14.24
CA GLY A 12 5.39 -9.40 14.47
C GLY A 12 6.64 -8.96 15.23
N THR A 13 7.44 -9.92 15.65
CA THR A 13 8.77 -9.70 16.24
C THR A 13 9.82 -9.42 15.17
N SER A 14 11.00 -8.92 15.54
CA SER A 14 12.11 -8.73 14.60
C SER A 14 12.44 -10.02 13.85
N ASN A 15 12.47 -11.14 14.58
CA ASN A 15 12.73 -12.47 14.02
C ASN A 15 11.68 -12.87 12.97
N ASP A 16 10.40 -12.55 13.18
CA ASP A 16 9.35 -12.87 12.20
C ASP A 16 9.55 -12.09 10.89
N TYR A 17 9.90 -10.81 11.00
CA TYR A 17 10.15 -9.94 9.84
C TYR A 17 11.43 -10.33 9.08
N GLU A 18 12.50 -10.68 9.79
CA GLU A 18 13.75 -11.18 9.21
C GLU A 18 13.53 -12.51 8.51
N THR A 19 12.89 -13.47 9.20
CA THR A 19 12.56 -14.79 8.63
C THR A 19 11.68 -14.66 7.38
N PHE A 20 10.69 -13.77 7.41
CA PHE A 20 9.85 -13.51 6.24
C PHE A 20 10.65 -12.91 5.09
N ALA A 21 11.51 -11.92 5.34
CA ALA A 21 12.31 -11.29 4.31
C ALA A 21 13.24 -12.30 3.63
N ASP A 22 13.91 -13.15 4.40
CA ASP A 22 14.80 -14.19 3.89
C ASP A 22 14.05 -15.23 3.07
N ALA A 23 12.93 -15.75 3.61
CA ALA A 23 12.09 -16.71 2.91
C ALA A 23 11.49 -16.12 1.63
N PHE A 24 11.08 -14.84 1.66
CA PHE A 24 10.60 -14.14 0.48
C PHE A 24 11.68 -14.05 -0.60
N MET A 25 12.91 -13.69 -0.23
CA MET A 25 14.01 -13.59 -1.20
C MET A 25 14.37 -14.94 -1.82
N GLN A 26 14.36 -16.02 -1.03
CA GLN A 26 14.53 -17.39 -1.56
C GLN A 26 13.41 -17.74 -2.56
N ALA A 27 12.15 -17.44 -2.22
CA ALA A 27 11.02 -17.65 -3.12
C ALA A 27 11.10 -16.78 -4.38
N TYR A 28 11.64 -15.57 -4.26
CA TYR A 28 11.82 -14.65 -5.38
C TYR A 28 12.84 -15.18 -6.39
N GLU A 29 13.96 -15.74 -5.93
CA GLU A 29 14.94 -16.39 -6.79
C GLU A 29 14.37 -17.60 -7.53
N ILE A 30 13.64 -18.47 -6.81
CA ILE A 30 12.93 -19.61 -7.42
C ILE A 30 11.94 -19.13 -8.49
N ALA A 31 11.19 -18.07 -8.21
CA ALA A 31 10.25 -17.51 -9.18
C ALA A 31 10.97 -17.01 -10.43
N ILE A 32 12.11 -16.33 -10.29
CA ILE A 32 12.92 -15.87 -11.44
C ILE A 32 13.43 -17.06 -12.26
N GLN A 33 13.99 -18.09 -11.62
CA GLN A 33 14.49 -19.30 -12.29
C GLN A 33 13.37 -20.03 -13.05
N ALA A 34 12.14 -19.96 -12.54
CA ALA A 34 10.95 -20.52 -13.18
C ALA A 34 10.27 -19.58 -14.18
N GLU A 35 10.88 -18.43 -14.50
CA GLU A 35 10.31 -17.38 -15.38
C GLU A 35 8.92 -16.89 -14.92
N ARG A 36 8.70 -16.88 -13.61
CA ARG A 36 7.48 -16.37 -12.96
C ARG A 36 7.72 -15.03 -12.30
N ARG A 37 6.64 -14.27 -12.16
CA ARG A 37 6.63 -13.00 -11.42
C ARG A 37 6.07 -13.23 -10.02
N LEU A 38 6.90 -12.98 -9.01
CA LEU A 38 6.47 -12.92 -7.63
C LEU A 38 6.38 -11.46 -7.20
N HIS A 39 5.24 -11.07 -6.63
CA HIS A 39 4.96 -9.69 -6.24
C HIS A 39 4.80 -9.58 -4.73
N TYR A 40 5.44 -8.56 -4.15
CA TYR A 40 5.21 -8.13 -2.78
C TYR A 40 4.80 -6.66 -2.78
N ALA A 41 3.64 -6.35 -2.19
CA ALA A 41 3.06 -5.02 -2.27
C ALA A 41 3.96 -3.93 -1.65
N GLY A 42 4.76 -4.27 -0.63
CA GLY A 42 5.73 -3.37 0.00
C GLY A 42 7.01 -3.13 -0.79
N ALA A 43 7.29 -3.92 -1.84
CA ALA A 43 8.50 -3.84 -2.67
C ALA A 43 8.16 -3.92 -4.16
N ARG A 44 7.68 -2.81 -4.72
CA ARG A 44 7.23 -2.72 -6.12
C ARG A 44 8.29 -2.08 -7.00
N THR A 45 9.40 -2.78 -7.24
CA THR A 45 10.53 -2.26 -8.03
C THR A 45 10.11 -1.78 -9.42
N TRP A 46 9.08 -2.38 -10.02
CA TRP A 46 8.55 -2.03 -11.33
C TRP A 46 7.68 -0.75 -11.38
N LEU A 47 7.36 -0.14 -10.24
CA LEU A 47 6.41 0.96 -10.13
C LEU A 47 7.01 2.17 -9.41
N THR A 48 6.87 3.33 -10.04
CA THR A 48 7.07 4.65 -9.41
C THR A 48 5.71 5.27 -9.13
N THR A 49 5.33 5.43 -7.87
CA THR A 49 4.01 5.95 -7.49
C THR A 49 4.08 6.97 -6.36
N ASN A 50 3.10 7.87 -6.32
CA ASN A 50 2.94 8.82 -5.22
C ASN A 50 2.15 8.26 -4.04
N ASN A 51 1.40 7.18 -4.23
CA ASN A 51 0.55 6.58 -3.19
C ASN A 51 0.70 5.06 -3.18
N PHE A 52 0.62 4.43 -2.00
CA PHE A 52 0.63 2.97 -1.90
C PHE A 52 -0.63 2.34 -2.52
N CYS A 53 -1.80 2.79 -2.08
CA CYS A 53 -3.11 2.32 -2.53
C CYS A 53 -3.97 3.52 -2.98
N THR A 54 -4.83 3.31 -3.98
CA THR A 54 -5.76 4.33 -4.46
C THR A 54 -7.07 4.39 -3.66
N ALA A 55 -7.33 3.41 -2.78
CA ALA A 55 -8.58 3.33 -2.02
C ALA A 55 -8.91 4.61 -1.23
N PRO A 56 -7.97 5.26 -0.51
CA PRO A 56 -8.28 6.50 0.20
C PRO A 56 -8.64 7.67 -0.70
N TYR A 57 -8.33 7.62 -2.00
CA TYR A 57 -8.47 8.73 -2.93
C TYR A 57 -9.61 8.54 -3.94
N ASN A 58 -9.72 7.32 -4.49
CA ASN A 58 -10.51 7.04 -5.70
C ASN A 58 -11.52 5.91 -5.53
N ALA A 59 -11.72 5.40 -4.30
CA ALA A 59 -12.72 4.38 -4.03
C ALA A 59 -13.85 4.94 -3.17
N LEU A 60 -15.09 4.59 -3.54
CA LEU A 60 -16.26 4.77 -2.69
C LEU A 60 -16.50 3.46 -1.95
N ILE A 61 -16.17 3.41 -0.66
CA ILE A 61 -16.29 2.19 0.15
C ILE A 61 -17.32 2.45 1.24
N VAL A 62 -18.34 1.61 1.28
CA VAL A 62 -19.40 1.65 2.28
C VAL A 62 -19.25 0.42 3.16
N ASN A 63 -19.12 0.61 4.48
CA ASN A 63 -19.14 -0.51 5.41
C ASN A 63 -20.59 -0.97 5.69
N PRO A 64 -20.81 -2.12 6.36
CA PRO A 64 -22.17 -2.62 6.59
C PRO A 64 -23.07 -1.76 7.48
N ARG A 65 -22.53 -0.71 8.10
CA ARG A 65 -23.31 0.29 8.86
C ARG A 65 -23.75 1.48 8.01
N GLY A 66 -23.43 1.49 6.72
CA GLY A 66 -23.71 2.61 5.82
C GLY A 66 -22.69 3.74 5.94
N GLU A 67 -21.56 3.54 6.60
CA GLU A 67 -20.53 4.58 6.73
C GLU A 67 -19.60 4.56 5.52
N LEU A 68 -19.19 5.74 5.07
CA LEU A 68 -18.14 5.89 4.07
C LEU A 68 -16.78 5.79 4.73
N VAL A 69 -15.99 4.84 4.28
CA VAL A 69 -14.62 4.60 4.78
C VAL A 69 -13.62 4.63 3.64
N THR A 70 -12.34 4.82 3.96
CA THR A 70 -11.25 4.97 2.98
C THR A 70 -10.50 3.67 2.69
N CYS A 71 -10.86 2.57 3.35
CA CYS A 71 -10.28 1.26 3.12
C CYS A 71 -11.28 0.13 3.39
N TYR A 72 -11.23 -0.92 2.57
CA TYR A 72 -12.05 -2.13 2.71
C TYR A 72 -11.69 -2.99 3.93
N GLU A 73 -10.61 -2.63 4.63
CA GLU A 73 -10.22 -3.24 5.89
C GLU A 73 -10.96 -2.63 7.10
N ILE A 74 -11.61 -1.47 6.93
CA ILE A 74 -12.33 -0.78 8.02
C ILE A 74 -13.79 -1.23 8.01
N THR A 75 -14.07 -2.33 8.70
CA THR A 75 -15.39 -2.98 8.68
C THR A 75 -16.28 -2.63 9.88
N SER A 76 -15.73 -2.01 10.93
CA SER A 76 -16.47 -1.59 12.13
C SER A 76 -15.68 -0.56 12.96
N ASP A 77 -16.37 0.11 13.88
CA ASP A 77 -15.81 1.10 14.83
C ASP A 77 -14.81 0.51 15.82
N ALA A 78 -14.79 -0.83 15.97
CA ALA A 78 -13.80 -1.52 16.77
C ALA A 78 -12.41 -1.51 16.11
N HIS A 79 -12.32 -1.18 14.82
CA HIS A 79 -11.02 -1.07 14.14
C HIS A 79 -10.24 0.13 14.70
N PRO A 80 -8.96 -0.02 15.09
CA PRO A 80 -8.19 1.07 15.71
C PRO A 80 -8.14 2.36 14.88
N LEU A 81 -8.20 2.23 13.56
CA LEU A 81 -8.17 3.35 12.60
C LEU A 81 -9.56 3.78 12.09
N ALA A 82 -10.65 3.32 12.70
CA ALA A 82 -12.00 3.64 12.24
C ALA A 82 -12.26 5.15 12.22
N GLU A 83 -11.84 5.85 13.26
CA GLU A 83 -12.02 7.31 13.41
C GLU A 83 -11.38 8.09 12.25
N ILE A 84 -10.09 7.86 11.97
CA ILE A 84 -9.39 8.56 10.88
C ILE A 84 -9.79 8.07 9.48
N SER A 85 -10.49 6.93 9.37
CA SER A 85 -10.87 6.34 8.08
C SER A 85 -12.30 6.66 7.67
N ARG A 86 -13.15 7.10 8.61
CA ARG A 86 -14.54 7.47 8.34
C ARG A 86 -14.57 8.87 7.72
N ILE A 87 -15.19 8.97 6.55
CA ILE A 87 -15.26 10.21 5.76
C ILE A 87 -16.69 10.58 5.37
N GLY A 88 -17.69 9.97 6.00
CA GLY A 88 -19.09 10.23 5.67
C GLY A 88 -20.00 9.04 5.98
N HIS A 89 -21.22 9.12 5.45
CA HIS A 89 -22.23 8.07 5.60
C HIS A 89 -23.28 8.16 4.50
N ILE A 90 -24.11 7.11 4.42
CA ILE A 90 -25.32 7.06 3.60
C ILE A 90 -26.52 7.19 4.54
N GLU A 91 -27.38 8.16 4.25
CA GLU A 91 -28.66 8.36 4.94
C GLU A 91 -29.76 8.54 3.89
N ASN A 92 -30.84 7.76 3.98
CA ASN A 92 -31.98 7.80 3.05
C ASN A 92 -31.60 7.72 1.55
N GLY A 93 -30.57 6.94 1.22
CA GLY A 93 -30.07 6.78 -0.15
C GLY A 93 -29.22 7.95 -0.66
N GLN A 94 -28.94 8.95 0.18
CA GLN A 94 -28.08 10.08 -0.13
C GLN A 94 -26.71 9.89 0.52
N ILE A 95 -25.68 10.38 -0.17
CA ILE A 95 -24.29 10.35 0.30
C ILE A 95 -23.99 11.68 1.00
N PHE A 96 -23.52 11.60 2.24
CA PHE A 96 -23.02 12.72 3.01
C PHE A 96 -21.52 12.53 3.21
N LEU A 97 -20.72 13.35 2.53
CA LEU A 97 -19.26 13.32 2.59
C LEU A 97 -18.75 14.37 3.59
N ASP A 98 -17.91 13.94 4.52
CA ASP A 98 -17.11 14.81 5.38
C ASP A 98 -15.75 15.08 4.70
N GLU A 99 -15.70 16.21 4.00
CA GLU A 99 -14.50 16.63 3.28
C GLU A 99 -13.35 16.99 4.24
N THR A 100 -13.65 17.43 5.46
CA THR A 100 -12.63 17.76 6.46
C THR A 100 -11.94 16.49 6.94
N ALA A 101 -12.72 15.45 7.29
CA ALA A 101 -12.18 14.14 7.68
C ALA A 101 -11.37 13.51 6.54
N ARG A 102 -11.84 13.63 5.29
CA ARG A 102 -11.12 13.15 4.10
C ARG A 102 -9.77 13.83 3.94
N GLN A 103 -9.75 15.16 3.98
CA GLN A 103 -8.51 15.95 3.87
C GLN A 103 -7.56 15.68 5.03
N HIS A 104 -8.07 15.45 6.24
CA HIS A 104 -7.27 15.06 7.39
C HIS A 104 -6.53 13.74 7.14
N LEU A 105 -7.22 12.67 6.71
CA LEU A 105 -6.51 11.42 6.40
C LEU A 105 -5.48 11.59 5.28
N HIS A 106 -5.82 12.35 4.23
CA HIS A 106 -4.90 12.60 3.12
C HIS A 106 -3.64 13.33 3.57
N SER A 107 -3.76 14.28 4.50
CA SER A 107 -2.59 15.00 5.04
C SER A 107 -1.70 14.07 5.86
N LEU A 108 -2.26 13.14 6.64
CA LEU A 108 -1.48 12.13 7.37
C LEU A 108 -0.71 11.20 6.42
N ILE A 109 -1.34 10.74 5.34
CA ILE A 109 -0.70 9.91 4.32
C ILE A 109 0.41 10.70 3.59
N ALA A 110 0.15 11.97 3.28
CA ALA A 110 1.15 12.83 2.66
C ALA A 110 2.36 13.07 3.58
N ALA A 111 2.12 13.36 4.86
CA ALA A 111 3.16 13.55 5.87
C ALA A 111 4.01 12.27 6.05
N ARG A 112 3.37 11.09 6.09
CA ARG A 112 4.06 9.79 6.09
C ARG A 112 5.01 9.64 4.91
N LYS A 113 4.54 10.00 3.71
CA LYS A 113 5.37 9.90 2.50
C LYS A 113 6.52 10.89 2.57
N GLN A 114 6.25 12.13 2.99
CA GLN A 114 7.26 13.17 3.11
C GLN A 114 8.38 12.76 4.08
N SER A 115 8.06 12.12 5.20
CA SER A 115 9.08 11.61 6.14
C SER A 115 10.00 10.53 5.55
N CYS A 116 9.69 10.01 4.35
CA CYS A 116 10.51 9.03 3.64
C CYS A 116 11.45 9.66 2.58
N GLU A 117 11.58 10.98 2.46
CA GLU A 117 12.20 11.64 1.29
C GLU A 117 13.61 11.15 0.92
N ASP A 118 14.43 10.82 1.92
CA ASP A 118 15.79 10.30 1.72
C ASP A 118 15.86 8.77 1.59
N CYS A 119 14.72 8.08 1.60
CA CYS A 119 14.66 6.63 1.50
C CYS A 119 14.72 6.18 0.04
N PHE A 120 15.63 5.25 -0.29
CA PHE A 120 15.69 4.66 -1.64
C PHE A 120 14.39 3.92 -2.05
N CYS A 121 13.52 3.56 -1.09
CA CYS A 121 12.21 2.95 -1.34
C CYS A 121 11.09 3.96 -1.59
N TYR A 122 11.36 5.28 -1.55
CA TYR A 122 10.36 6.36 -1.54
C TYR A 122 9.27 6.18 -2.61
N TRP A 123 9.66 5.87 -3.85
CA TRP A 123 8.73 5.69 -4.97
C TRP A 123 8.12 4.28 -5.06
N SER A 124 8.77 3.28 -4.46
CA SER A 124 8.39 1.87 -4.52
C SER A 124 7.28 1.54 -3.52
N CYS A 125 7.50 1.89 -2.25
CA CYS A 125 6.49 1.69 -1.20
C CYS A 125 5.58 2.91 -1.04
N ALA A 126 6.02 4.12 -1.41
CA ALA A 126 5.21 5.35 -1.33
C ALA A 126 4.54 5.56 0.04
N GLY A 127 5.28 5.29 1.12
CA GLY A 127 4.79 5.40 2.50
C GLY A 127 4.13 4.13 3.08
N ASP A 128 3.95 3.10 2.26
CA ASP A 128 3.24 1.84 2.57
C ASP A 128 1.73 2.05 2.89
N CYS A 129 1.00 0.96 3.11
CA CYS A 129 -0.41 1.00 3.44
C CYS A 129 -0.64 1.62 4.83
N TYR A 130 -1.50 2.64 4.92
CA TYR A 130 -1.77 3.32 6.19
C TYR A 130 -2.39 2.37 7.24
N THR A 131 -3.20 1.38 6.84
CA THR A 131 -3.76 0.39 7.78
C THR A 131 -2.72 -0.58 8.34
N ARG A 132 -1.51 -0.60 7.77
CA ARG A 132 -0.40 -1.43 8.22
C ARG A 132 0.62 -0.68 9.06
N THR A 133 0.68 0.65 8.90
CA THR A 133 1.75 1.47 9.47
C THR A 133 1.25 2.46 10.51
N PHE A 134 -0.02 2.86 10.48
CA PHE A 134 -0.57 3.81 11.44
C PHE A 134 -1.16 3.06 12.63
N THR A 135 -1.22 3.74 13.77
CA THR A 135 -1.98 3.30 14.94
C THR A 135 -2.97 4.39 15.33
N ASN A 136 -3.77 4.15 16.38
CA ASN A 136 -4.67 5.17 16.93
C ASN A 136 -3.94 6.20 17.81
N GLN A 137 -2.61 6.10 17.95
CA GLN A 137 -1.83 7.04 18.76
C GLN A 137 -1.51 8.30 17.95
N PRO A 138 -1.45 9.47 18.63
CA PRO A 138 -0.98 10.71 18.01
C PRO A 138 0.36 10.52 17.29
N ASP A 139 0.51 11.14 16.12
CA ASP A 139 1.72 11.12 15.29
C ASP A 139 2.26 9.73 14.90
N SER A 140 1.48 8.66 15.13
CA SER A 140 1.89 7.29 14.77
C SER A 140 2.18 7.11 13.29
N HIS A 141 1.53 7.92 12.44
CA HIS A 141 1.80 7.98 11.00
C HIS A 141 3.26 8.36 10.68
N LEU A 142 4.01 8.96 11.59
CA LEU A 142 5.43 9.29 11.39
C LEU A 142 6.38 8.19 11.89
N ILE A 143 5.87 7.15 12.55
CA ILE A 143 6.71 6.10 13.15
C ILE A 143 7.08 5.04 12.10
N HIS A 144 8.37 4.72 11.97
CA HIS A 144 8.87 3.73 11.03
C HIS A 144 9.30 2.45 11.78
N GLY A 145 8.41 1.45 11.84
CA GLY A 145 8.64 0.19 12.55
C GLY A 145 9.31 -0.91 11.71
N LEU A 146 9.29 -2.14 12.25
CA LEU A 146 9.91 -3.34 11.65
C LEU A 146 9.43 -3.63 10.22
N ARG A 147 8.15 -3.39 9.92
CA ARG A 147 7.61 -3.50 8.55
C ARG A 147 8.34 -2.59 7.54
N CYS A 148 8.72 -1.37 7.95
CA CYS A 148 9.50 -0.47 7.11
C CYS A 148 10.88 -1.07 6.81
N GLN A 149 11.53 -1.64 7.83
CA GLN A 149 12.83 -2.31 7.68
C GLN A 149 12.72 -3.52 6.75
N MET A 150 11.72 -4.38 6.94
CA MET A 150 11.44 -5.51 6.05
C MET A 150 11.23 -5.06 4.60
N ASN A 151 10.40 -4.03 4.36
CA ASN A 151 10.19 -3.50 3.01
C ASN A 151 11.49 -3.01 2.38
N ARG A 152 12.37 -2.35 3.15
CA ARG A 152 13.71 -1.94 2.69
C ARG A 152 14.59 -3.14 2.37
N THR A 153 14.64 -4.15 3.23
CA THR A 153 15.43 -5.37 3.02
C THR A 153 15.00 -6.08 1.73
N ILE A 154 13.70 -6.34 1.57
CA ILE A 154 13.15 -7.00 0.38
C ILE A 154 13.40 -6.15 -0.87
N THR A 155 13.11 -4.85 -0.83
CA THR A 155 13.31 -3.97 -2.00
C THR A 155 14.78 -3.92 -2.40
N ARG A 156 15.71 -3.84 -1.43
CA ARG A 156 17.15 -3.90 -1.70
C ARG A 156 17.54 -5.21 -2.35
N GLY A 157 17.09 -6.33 -1.80
CA GLY A 157 17.35 -7.67 -2.35
C GLY A 157 16.90 -7.76 -3.81
N MET A 158 15.64 -7.40 -4.09
CA MET A 158 15.09 -7.42 -5.44
C MET A 158 15.87 -6.52 -6.41
N LEU A 159 16.23 -5.30 -6.00
CA LEU A 159 17.03 -4.38 -6.84
C LEU A 159 18.41 -4.96 -7.14
N LEU A 160 19.09 -5.55 -6.15
CA LEU A 160 20.40 -6.16 -6.34
C LEU A 160 20.32 -7.38 -7.28
N THR A 161 19.30 -8.23 -7.13
CA THR A 161 19.05 -9.35 -8.05
C THR A 161 18.86 -8.85 -9.48
N HIS A 162 18.06 -7.79 -9.66
CA HIS A 162 17.82 -7.19 -10.97
C HIS A 162 19.08 -6.61 -11.60
N ILE A 163 19.92 -5.92 -10.81
CA ILE A 163 21.20 -5.37 -11.25
C ILE A 163 22.16 -6.50 -11.66
N ALA A 164 22.24 -7.56 -10.86
CA ALA A 164 23.10 -8.71 -11.13
C ALA A 164 22.70 -9.45 -12.41
N HIS A 165 21.41 -9.57 -12.69
CA HIS A 165 20.90 -10.24 -13.90
C HIS A 165 20.96 -9.37 -15.16
N ALA A 166 21.25 -8.07 -15.03
CA ALA A 166 21.28 -7.10 -16.13
C ALA A 166 22.68 -6.51 -16.34
N ASP A 167 23.72 -7.32 -16.12
CA ASP A 167 25.13 -6.95 -16.29
C ASP A 167 25.54 -5.64 -15.58
N GLY A 168 24.94 -5.37 -14.42
CA GLY A 168 25.24 -4.22 -13.58
C GLY A 168 24.37 -2.99 -13.81
N ILE A 169 23.49 -2.97 -14.82
CA ILE A 169 22.54 -1.86 -15.05
C ILE A 169 21.14 -2.41 -15.23
N TRP A 170 20.30 -2.25 -14.21
CA TRP A 170 18.89 -2.56 -14.35
C TRP A 170 18.11 -1.39 -14.95
N HIS A 171 17.56 -1.60 -16.13
CA HIS A 171 16.49 -0.76 -16.65
C HIS A 171 15.15 -1.31 -16.18
N ARG A 172 14.31 -0.44 -15.63
CA ARG A 172 12.86 -0.73 -15.48
C ARG A 172 12.38 -1.34 -16.79
N TRP A 173 11.72 -2.51 -16.69
CA TRP A 173 11.22 -3.28 -17.84
C TRP A 173 10.73 -2.31 -18.92
N PRO A 174 11.19 -2.42 -20.18
CA PRO A 174 10.63 -1.60 -21.23
C PRO A 174 9.13 -1.85 -21.18
N VAL A 175 8.38 -0.79 -20.91
CA VAL A 175 6.95 -0.81 -21.14
C VAL A 175 6.89 -1.06 -22.64
N THR A 176 6.63 -2.30 -23.05
CA THR A 176 6.08 -2.52 -24.37
C THR A 176 4.75 -1.80 -24.31
N HIS A 177 4.76 -0.52 -24.69
CA HIS A 177 3.56 0.18 -25.07
C HIS A 177 2.97 -0.72 -26.15
N LYS A 178 1.99 -1.55 -25.80
CA LYS A 178 1.00 -1.95 -26.77
C LYS A 178 0.51 -0.63 -27.33
N GLN A 179 0.87 -0.35 -28.58
CA GLN A 179 0.32 0.77 -29.32
C GLN A 179 -1.18 0.75 -29.06
N GLU A 180 -1.70 1.86 -28.51
CA GLU A 180 -3.13 2.05 -28.37
C GLU A 180 -3.74 1.90 -29.76
N THR A 181 -4.37 0.76 -30.02
CA THR A 181 -5.37 0.69 -31.08
C THR A 181 -6.46 1.65 -30.68
N GLN A 182 -6.46 2.83 -31.30
CA GLN A 182 -7.62 3.70 -31.36
C GLN A 182 -8.81 2.88 -31.85
N THR A 183 -9.78 2.63 -30.97
CA THR A 183 -11.13 2.25 -31.40
C THR A 183 -12.16 2.89 -30.49
N ALA A 184 -12.82 3.89 -31.08
CA ALA A 184 -14.21 4.34 -30.98
C ALA A 184 -14.82 4.59 -29.60
N GLY A 185 -15.27 5.83 -29.43
CA GLY A 185 -15.94 6.33 -28.24
C GLY A 185 -17.17 5.53 -27.82
N VAL A 186 -17.36 5.48 -26.51
CA VAL A 186 -18.62 5.09 -25.88
C VAL A 186 -19.30 6.39 -25.48
N THR A 187 -20.40 6.70 -26.16
CA THR A 187 -21.36 7.73 -25.74
C THR A 187 -22.15 7.17 -24.55
N ILE A 188 -22.22 7.94 -23.46
CA ILE A 188 -23.17 7.73 -22.36
C ILE A 188 -24.49 8.40 -22.74
#